data_AF-A0A967KK33-F1
#
_entry.id   AF-A0A967KK33-F1
#
_cell.length_a   1.000
_cell.length_b   1.000
_cell.length_c   1.000
_cell.angle_alpha   90.00
_cell.angle_beta   90.00
_cell.angle_gamma   90.00
#
_symmetry.space_group_name_H-M   'P 1'
#
loop_
_entity.id
_entity.type
_entity.pdbx_description
1 polymer ?
#
loop_
_entity_poly.entity_id
_entity_poly.type
_entity_poly.pdbx_seq_one_letter_code
_entity_poly.pdbx_strand_id
1 'polypeptide(L)'
;MIVAYLGLTLWVGLRAGRGTSSTVDGFVAGDRNFGFLVMYFVTGATVFSAFAFLGGPGWAYSRGAAAFYILSYGVLGMAPWYVIGPKVARIGRQLGQVT
;
A
#
# COMPACT_ATOMS: atom_id res chain seq x y z
N MET A 1 -17.54 -17.13 8.44
CA MET A 1 -16.79 -15.86 8.50
C MET A 1 -15.83 -15.69 7.33
N ILE A 2 -14.91 -16.63 7.06
CA ILE A 2 -13.95 -16.53 5.93
C ILE A 2 -14.64 -16.41 4.57
N VAL A 3 -15.61 -17.27 4.26
CA VAL A 3 -16.33 -17.22 2.96
C VAL A 3 -17.06 -15.87 2.78
N ALA A 4 -17.65 -15.34 3.86
CA ALA A 4 -18.31 -14.04 3.83
C ALA A 4 -17.30 -12.89 3.60
N TYR A 5 -16.13 -12.94 4.25
CA TYR A 5 -15.05 -11.98 4.02
C TYR A 5 -14.51 -12.03 2.58
N LEU A 6 -14.27 -13.23 2.04
CA LEU A 6 -13.84 -13.41 0.66
C LEU A 6 -14.90 -12.92 -0.32
N GLY A 7 -16.17 -13.23 -0.07
CA GLY A 7 -17.29 -12.74 -0.87
C GLY A 7 -17.39 -11.22 -0.86
N LEU A 8 -17.24 -10.59 0.31
CA LEU A 8 -17.27 -9.13 0.45
C LEU A 8 -16.09 -8.47 -0.28
N THR A 9 -14.87 -8.95 -0.06
CA THR A 9 -13.66 -8.37 -0.69
C THR A 9 -13.68 -8.53 -2.21
N LEU A 10 -14.13 -9.69 -2.72
CA LEU A 10 -14.35 -9.89 -4.14
C LEU A 10 -15.42 -8.93 -4.69
N TRP A 11 -16.54 -8.78 -3.99
CA TRP A 11 -17.61 -7.86 -4.40
C TRP A 11 -17.11 -6.41 -4.47
N VAL A 12 -16.34 -5.94 -3.49
CA VAL A 12 -15.72 -4.61 -3.49
C VAL A 12 -14.78 -4.46 -4.69
N GLY A 13 -13.93 -5.45 -4.97
CA GLY A 13 -13.02 -5.43 -6.12
C GLY A 13 -13.76 -5.36 -7.46
N LEU A 14 -14.80 -6.17 -7.64
CA LEU A 14 -15.64 -6.16 -8.84
C LEU A 14 -16.40 -4.85 -9.01
N ARG A 15 -16.85 -4.22 -7.92
CA ARG A 15 -17.49 -2.90 -7.94
C ARG A 15 -16.50 -1.81 -8.31
N ALA A 16 -15.30 -1.83 -7.75
CA ALA A 16 -14.27 -0.83 -8.02
C ALA A 16 -13.82 -0.85 -9.49
N GLY A 17 -13.61 -2.05 -10.07
CA GLY A 17 -13.19 -2.19 -11.47
C GLY A 17 -14.23 -1.76 -12.51
N ARG A 18 -15.51 -1.60 -12.12
CA ARG A 18 -16.56 -1.08 -13.01
C ARG A 18 -16.55 0.44 -13.16
N GLY A 19 -15.92 1.14 -12.21
CA GLY A 19 -15.84 2.60 -12.19
C GLY A 19 -14.57 3.17 -12.81
N THR A 20 -13.65 2.32 -13.25
CA THR A 20 -12.35 2.71 -13.81
C THR A 20 -12.33 2.56 -15.33
N SER A 21 -11.63 3.45 -16.01
CA SER A 21 -11.42 3.40 -17.46
C SER A 21 -10.60 2.17 -17.86
N SER A 22 -10.81 1.67 -19.09
CA SER A 22 -10.05 0.54 -19.65
C SER A 22 -8.62 0.92 -20.10
N THR A 23 -8.09 2.05 -19.62
CA THR A 23 -6.76 2.54 -19.97
C THR A 23 -5.72 2.09 -18.95
N VAL A 24 -4.42 2.25 -19.27
CA VAL A 24 -3.34 1.95 -18.33
C VAL A 24 -3.43 2.84 -17.08
N ASP A 25 -3.86 4.10 -17.23
CA ASP A 25 -4.12 5.01 -16.11
C ASP A 25 -5.26 4.49 -15.22
N GLY A 26 -6.33 3.95 -15.81
CA GLY A 26 -7.44 3.34 -15.07
C GLY A 26 -7.02 2.09 -14.31
N PHE A 27 -6.19 1.24 -14.91
CA PHE A 27 -5.70 0.01 -14.28
C PHE A 27 -4.64 0.25 -13.20
N VAL A 28 -3.66 1.12 -13.45
CA VAL A 28 -2.51 1.34 -12.55
C VAL A 28 -2.82 2.40 -11.50
N ALA A 29 -3.49 3.49 -11.88
CA ALA A 29 -3.72 4.64 -11.00
C ALA A 29 -5.19 4.80 -10.56
N GLY A 30 -6.11 3.92 -11.01
CA GLY A 30 -7.53 4.02 -10.66
C GLY A 30 -8.15 5.33 -11.11
N ASP A 31 -7.77 5.82 -12.29
CA ASP A 31 -8.12 7.14 -12.84
C ASP A 31 -7.80 8.32 -11.90
N ARG A 32 -6.86 8.14 -10.96
CA ARG A 32 -6.49 9.14 -9.95
C ARG A 32 -7.66 9.57 -9.06
N ASN A 33 -8.68 8.72 -8.92
CA ASN A 33 -9.91 9.02 -8.20
C ASN A 33 -9.86 8.62 -6.70
N PHE A 34 -8.75 8.04 -6.25
CA PHE A 34 -8.58 7.69 -4.84
C PHE A 34 -8.34 8.94 -3.98
N GLY A 35 -9.34 9.28 -3.18
CA GLY A 35 -9.21 10.31 -2.15
C GLY A 35 -8.19 9.93 -1.06
N PHE A 36 -7.80 10.92 -0.25
CA PHE A 36 -6.79 10.79 0.79
C PHE A 36 -7.04 9.60 1.74
N LEU A 37 -8.28 9.43 2.22
CA LEU A 37 -8.61 8.35 3.16
C LEU A 37 -8.40 6.96 2.56
N VAL A 38 -8.86 6.74 1.32
CA VAL A 38 -8.68 5.46 0.63
C VAL A 38 -7.19 5.21 0.40
N MET A 39 -6.45 6.22 -0.06
CA MET A 39 -5.02 6.11 -0.30
C MET A 39 -4.23 5.82 0.98
N TYR A 40 -4.62 6.41 2.11
CA TYR A 40 -4.02 6.16 3.42
C TYR A 40 -4.13 4.68 3.82
N PHE A 41 -5.34 4.11 3.72
CA PHE A 41 -5.56 2.70 4.04
C PHE A 41 -4.89 1.75 3.06
N VAL A 42 -4.93 2.04 1.76
CA VAL A 42 -4.26 1.23 0.72
C VAL A 42 -2.74 1.21 0.93
N THR A 43 -2.15 2.37 1.18
CA THR A 43 -0.72 2.49 1.46
C THR A 43 -0.35 1.73 2.73
N GLY A 44 -1.11 1.91 3.81
CA GLY A 44 -0.91 1.18 5.06
C GLY A 44 -1.03 -0.34 4.89
N ALA A 45 -2.08 -0.81 4.21
CA ALA A 45 -2.29 -2.23 3.92
C ALA A 45 -1.15 -2.84 3.08
N THR A 46 -0.52 -2.03 2.21
CA THR A 46 0.63 -2.47 1.41
C THR A 46 1.90 -2.63 2.26
N VAL A 47 2.07 -1.78 3.27
CA VAL A 47 3.22 -1.82 4.20
C VAL A 47 3.09 -3.02 5.17
N PHE A 48 1.89 -3.32 5.63
CA PHE A 48 1.66 -4.42 6.58
C PHE A 48 1.45 -5.75 5.85
N SER A 49 2.42 -6.65 5.99
CA SER A 49 2.37 -8.00 5.41
C SER A 49 2.44 -9.09 6.48
N ALA A 50 2.47 -10.35 6.05
CA ALA A 50 2.69 -11.50 6.95
C ALA A 50 3.96 -11.34 7.80
N PHE A 51 4.99 -10.65 7.30
CA PHE A 51 6.19 -10.32 8.08
C PHE A 51 5.85 -9.47 9.31
N ALA A 52 5.01 -8.45 9.17
CA ALA A 52 4.64 -7.58 10.28
C ALA A 52 3.81 -8.34 11.33
N PHE A 53 2.92 -9.23 10.89
CA PHE A 53 2.02 -9.97 11.77
C PHE A 53 2.64 -11.20 12.45
N LEU A 54 3.51 -11.94 11.77
CA LEU A 54 4.16 -13.14 12.31
C LEU A 54 5.60 -12.87 12.75
N GLY A 55 6.37 -12.15 11.93
CA GLY A 55 7.78 -11.88 12.17
C GLY A 55 8.00 -10.98 13.38
N GLY A 56 7.31 -9.83 13.44
CA GLY A 56 7.43 -8.87 14.55
C GLY A 56 7.15 -9.50 15.92
N PRO A 57 5.95 -10.06 16.15
CA PRO A 57 5.62 -10.72 17.41
C PRO A 57 6.50 -11.94 17.72
N GLY A 58 6.87 -12.75 16.73
CA GLY A 58 7.78 -13.88 16.92
C GLY A 58 9.17 -13.43 17.40
N TRP A 59 9.65 -12.31 16.89
CA TRP A 59 10.93 -11.72 17.31
C TRP A 59 10.84 -11.09 18.71
N ALA A 60 9.73 -10.42 19.02
CA ALA A 60 9.46 -9.89 20.36
C ALA A 60 9.34 -11.01 21.41
N TYR A 61 8.70 -12.12 21.07
CA TYR A 61 8.61 -13.29 21.94
C TYR A 61 9.99 -13.87 22.27
N SER A 62 10.88 -13.92 21.27
CA SER A 62 12.20 -14.55 21.42
C SER A 62 13.27 -13.63 22.00
N ARG A 63 13.20 -12.32 21.75
CA ARG A 63 14.26 -11.34 22.10
C ARG A 63 13.77 -10.12 22.90
N GLY A 64 12.49 -10.06 23.24
CA GLY A 64 11.90 -8.98 24.02
C GLY A 64 12.03 -7.61 23.33
N ALA A 65 12.46 -6.61 24.10
CA ALA A 65 12.53 -5.21 23.66
C ALA A 65 13.45 -4.95 22.46
N ALA A 66 14.41 -5.85 22.16
CA ALA A 66 15.23 -5.74 20.97
C ALA A 66 14.41 -5.71 19.68
N ALA A 67 13.19 -6.25 19.68
CA ALA A 67 12.28 -6.23 18.53
C ALA A 67 11.76 -4.82 18.17
N PHE A 68 11.83 -3.84 19.08
CA PHE A 68 11.36 -2.48 18.81
C PHE A 68 12.14 -1.74 17.71
N TYR A 69 13.30 -2.26 17.28
CA TYR A 69 14.01 -1.74 16.11
C TYR A 69 13.14 -1.73 14.83
N ILE A 70 12.08 -2.56 14.79
CA ILE A 70 11.10 -2.57 13.69
C ILE A 70 10.44 -1.22 13.46
N LEU A 71 10.20 -0.47 14.54
CA LEU A 71 9.63 0.87 14.47
C LEU A 71 10.61 1.84 13.82
N SER A 72 11.88 1.78 14.24
CA SER A 72 12.94 2.65 13.73
C SER A 72 13.19 2.41 12.24
N TYR A 73 13.37 1.15 11.80
CA TYR A 73 13.59 0.89 10.38
C TYR A 73 12.33 1.12 9.54
N GLY A 74 11.12 0.92 10.08
CA GLY A 74 9.89 1.22 9.36
C GLY A 74 9.78 2.70 9.00
N VAL A 75 10.01 3.58 9.98
CA VAL A 75 10.01 5.04 9.76
C VAL A 75 11.14 5.46 8.81
N LEU A 76 12.37 4.97 9.05
CA LEU A 76 13.53 5.31 8.23
C LEU A 76 13.43 4.74 6.82
N GLY A 77 12.80 3.58 6.62
CA GLY A 77 12.60 2.96 5.31
C GLY A 77 11.61 3.73 4.44
N MET A 78 10.67 4.45 5.05
CA MET A 78 9.72 5.31 4.34
C MET A 78 10.25 6.72 4.10
N ALA A 79 11.27 7.17 4.85
CA ALA A 79 11.84 8.50 4.70
C ALA A 79 12.36 8.82 3.26
N PRO A 80 13.08 7.90 2.57
CA PRO A 80 13.51 8.13 1.19
C PRO A 80 12.36 8.34 0.21
N TRP A 81 11.18 7.76 0.49
CA TRP A 81 10.01 7.85 -0.38
C TRP A 81 9.48 9.28 -0.51
N TYR A 82 9.62 10.10 0.54
CA TYR A 82 9.24 11.53 0.48
C TYR A 82 10.09 12.33 -0.51
N VAL A 83 11.30 11.87 -0.83
CA VAL A 83 12.20 12.53 -1.78
C VAL A 83 12.13 11.88 -3.16
N ILE A 84 12.13 10.54 -3.21
CA ILE A 84 12.17 9.77 -4.45
C ILE A 84 10.80 9.81 -5.14
N GLY A 85 9.71 9.62 -4.38
CA GLY A 85 8.35 9.58 -4.93
C GLY A 85 7.98 10.80 -5.76
N PRO A 86 8.11 12.04 -5.24
CA PRO A 86 7.83 13.25 -6.01
C PRO A 86 8.73 13.44 -7.23
N LYS A 87 10.00 12.99 -7.16
CA LYS A 87 10.94 13.05 -8.28
C LYS A 87 10.52 12.09 -9.40
N VAL A 88 10.20 10.84 -9.06
CA VAL A 88 9.72 9.83 -10.01
C VAL A 88 8.41 10.29 -10.65
N ALA A 89 7.46 10.79 -9.86
CA ALA A 89 6.20 11.31 -10.38
C ALA A 89 6.39 12.52 -11.30
N ARG A 90 7.38 13.39 -11.04
CA ARG A 90 7.71 14.50 -11.96
C ARG A 90 8.28 13.99 -13.28
N ILE A 91 9.21 13.05 -13.23
CA ILE A 91 9.84 12.47 -14.43
C ILE A 91 8.80 11.73 -15.28
N GLY A 92 7.93 10.92 -14.66
CA GLY A 92 6.88 10.22 -15.39
C GLY A 92 5.93 11.18 -16.10
N ARG A 93 5.57 12.32 -15.49
CA ARG A 93 4.76 13.36 -16.15
C ARG A 93 5.46 14.00 -17.33
N GLN A 94 6.78 14.22 -17.25
CA GLN A 94 7.57 14.75 -18.37
C GLN A 94 7.66 13.76 -19.54
N LEU A 95 7.70 12.47 -19.24
CA LEU A 95 7.81 11.39 -20.23
C LEU A 95 6.45 10.87 -20.72
N GLY A 96 5.33 11.51 -20.32
CA GLY A 96 3.98 11.08 -20.67
C GLY A 96 3.60 9.70 -20.12
N GLN A 97 4.28 9.24 -19.06
CA GLN A 97 4.03 7.95 -18.40
C GLN A 97 2.93 8.08 -17.35
N VAL A 98 2.39 6.94 -16.94
CA VAL A 98 1.46 6.85 -15.81
C VAL A 98 2.20 7.22 -14.52
N THR A 99 1.66 8.19 -13.77
CA THR A 99 2.22 8.73 -12.51
C THR A 99 1.19 8.88 -11.44
#